data_AF-A0A2W5QP71-F1
#
_entry.id   AF-A0A2W5QP71-F1
#
_cell.length_a   1.000
_cell.length_b   1.000
_cell.length_c   1.000
_cell.angle_alpha   90.00
_cell.angle_beta   90.00
_cell.angle_gamma   90.00
#
_symmetry.space_group_name_H-M   'P 1'
#
loop_
_entity.id
_entity.type
_entity.pdbx_description
1 polymer ?
#
loop_
_entity_poly.entity_id
_entity_poly.type
_entity_poly.pdbx_seq_one_letter_code
_entity_poly.pdbx_strand_id
1 'polypeptide(L)'
;MPMKKTGALILVAAGAVLVSGCGSTGLLDHNRPDEFAVQRQSPLVVPPDFTLAPPKQGQPRPSDDNVQQQALDALFGGPQARSDIEKSTLSMAGPSDPAIRSTVGDPGTYTVAKGQVTRAILAAPEGDGRDAQTTIEG
;
A
#
# COMPACT_ATOMS: atom_id res chain seq x y z
N MET A 1 -21.31 26.60 91.94
CA MET A 1 -19.97 26.91 91.39
C MET A 1 -20.11 27.02 89.87
N PRO A 2 -19.98 28.23 89.28
CA PRO A 2 -20.21 28.40 87.84
C PRO A 2 -19.08 27.73 87.06
N MET A 3 -19.45 26.78 86.18
CA MET A 3 -18.50 26.09 85.31
C MET A 3 -17.83 27.12 84.39
N LYS A 4 -16.49 27.11 84.35
CA LYS A 4 -15.66 28.04 83.56
C LYS A 4 -15.82 27.77 82.06
N LYS A 5 -16.91 28.28 81.46
CA LYS A 5 -17.25 28.12 80.02
C LYS A 5 -16.26 28.83 79.09
N THR A 6 -15.46 29.76 79.62
CA THR A 6 -14.43 30.50 78.86
C THR A 6 -13.30 29.61 78.36
N GLY A 7 -12.85 28.63 79.17
CA GLY A 7 -11.80 27.69 78.76
C GLY A 7 -12.26 26.76 77.63
N ALA A 8 -13.51 26.29 77.69
CA ALA A 8 -14.09 25.48 76.63
C ALA A 8 -14.21 26.25 75.30
N LEU A 9 -14.58 27.54 75.36
CA LEU A 9 -14.75 28.37 74.17
C LEU A 9 -13.40 28.67 73.48
N ILE A 10 -12.34 28.91 74.26
CA ILE A 10 -10.97 29.09 73.74
C ILE A 10 -10.48 27.81 73.05
N LEU A 11 -10.74 26.64 73.65
CA LEU A 11 -10.31 25.35 73.10
C LEU A 11 -11.03 25.04 71.78
N VAL A 12 -12.34 25.30 71.70
CA VAL A 12 -13.10 25.14 70.45
C VAL A 12 -12.63 26.11 69.36
N ALA A 13 -12.38 27.38 69.71
CA ALA A 13 -11.88 28.37 68.76
C ALA A 13 -10.48 28.02 68.24
N ALA A 14 -9.58 27.58 69.11
CA ALA A 14 -8.25 27.11 68.73
C ALA A 14 -8.33 25.86 67.82
N GLY A 15 -9.23 24.92 68.13
CA GLY A 15 -9.48 23.75 67.30
C GLY A 15 -9.99 24.10 65.90
N ALA A 16 -10.91 25.07 65.79
CA ALA A 16 -11.45 25.52 64.51
C ALA A 16 -10.40 26.19 63.60
N VAL A 17 -9.47 26.96 64.20
CA VAL A 17 -8.35 27.57 63.45
C VAL A 17 -7.37 26.51 62.96
N LEU A 18 -7.07 25.48 63.76
CA LEU A 18 -6.16 24.40 63.35
C LEU A 18 -6.76 23.52 62.23
N VAL A 19 -8.07 23.27 62.25
CA VAL A 19 -8.75 22.46 61.22
C VAL A 19 -8.99 23.24 59.91
N SER A 20 -9.16 24.56 59.96
CA SER A 20 -9.39 25.38 58.75
C SER A 20 -8.19 25.44 57.79
N GLY A 21 -6.98 25.10 58.26
CA GLY A 21 -5.80 24.95 57.40
C GLY A 21 -5.73 23.62 56.62
N CYS A 22 -6.53 22.62 57.00
CA CYS A 22 -6.54 21.30 56.34
C CYS A 22 -7.68 21.17 55.31
N GLY A 23 -8.54 22.18 55.18
CA GLY A 23 -9.51 22.29 54.10
C GLY A 23 -8.82 22.84 52.86
N SER A 24 -8.64 22.00 51.84
CA SER A 24 -8.15 22.41 50.53
C SER A 24 -9.13 23.36 49.85
N THR A 25 -9.13 24.63 50.25
CA THR A 25 -9.66 25.71 49.43
C THR A 25 -8.72 25.80 48.24
N GLY A 26 -9.14 25.28 47.08
CA GLY A 26 -8.34 25.14 45.86
C GLY A 26 -7.91 26.48 45.21
N LEU A 27 -7.72 27.52 46.03
CA LEU A 27 -7.23 28.86 45.74
C LEU A 27 -5.70 28.90 45.59
N LEU A 28 -4.98 27.99 46.26
CA LEU A 28 -3.53 27.84 46.16
C LEU A 28 -3.11 26.58 45.37
N ASP A 29 -4.09 25.83 44.87
CA ASP A 29 -3.87 24.60 44.12
C ASP A 29 -3.63 24.93 42.64
N HIS A 30 -2.44 25.48 42.38
CA HIS A 30 -1.94 25.80 41.04
C HIS A 30 -1.38 24.56 40.32
N ASN A 31 -1.57 23.37 40.89
CA ASN A 31 -1.10 22.10 40.35
C ASN A 31 -2.24 21.31 39.68
N ARG A 32 -3.19 22.03 39.07
CA ARG A 32 -4.11 21.41 38.11
C ARG A 32 -3.30 21.09 36.85
N PRO A 33 -3.36 19.86 36.31
CA PRO A 33 -2.69 19.53 35.06
C PRO A 33 -3.21 20.46 33.98
N ASP A 34 -2.34 21.32 33.43
CA ASP A 34 -2.70 22.32 32.44
C ASP A 34 -3.13 21.63 31.14
N GLU A 35 -4.44 21.48 30.93
CA GLU A 35 -5.02 20.87 29.72
C GLU A 35 -4.78 21.68 28.44
N PHE A 36 -4.27 22.90 28.55
CA PHE A 36 -3.89 23.77 27.43
C PHE A 36 -2.38 23.92 27.27
N ALA A 37 -1.57 23.18 28.05
CA ALA A 37 -0.14 23.11 27.83
C ALA A 37 0.13 22.38 26.51
N VAL A 38 0.30 23.18 25.44
CA VAL A 38 0.64 22.69 24.11
C VAL A 38 2.02 22.03 24.18
N GLN A 39 2.02 20.70 24.29
CA GLN A 39 3.23 19.91 24.10
C GLN A 39 3.72 20.13 22.68
N ARG A 40 5.01 20.43 22.52
CA ARG A 40 5.61 20.54 21.19
C ARG A 40 5.50 19.19 20.51
N GLN A 41 4.53 19.04 19.60
CA GLN A 41 4.43 17.85 18.76
C GLN A 41 5.78 17.62 18.08
N SER A 42 6.27 16.39 18.15
CA SER A 42 7.43 15.97 17.37
C SER A 42 7.21 16.40 15.92
N PRO A 43 8.20 17.03 15.26
CA PRO A 43 8.03 17.47 13.88
C PRO A 43 7.50 16.32 13.03
N LEU A 44 6.38 16.53 12.34
CA LEU A 44 5.93 15.57 11.34
C LEU A 44 6.99 15.56 10.24
N VAL A 45 7.82 14.52 10.23
CA VAL A 45 8.71 14.24 9.12
C VAL A 45 7.81 13.85 7.95
N VAL A 46 7.57 14.80 7.05
CA VAL A 46 7.02 14.51 5.74
C VAL A 46 8.00 13.57 5.07
N PRO A 47 7.62 12.31 4.78
CA PRO A 47 8.49 11.41 4.02
C PRO A 47 8.88 12.15 2.74
N PRO A 48 10.13 12.01 2.25
CA PRO A 48 10.51 12.64 1.00
C PRO A 48 9.47 12.27 -0.05
N ASP A 49 8.88 13.27 -0.70
CA ASP A 49 7.99 13.05 -1.83
C ASP A 49 8.80 12.26 -2.86
N PHE A 50 8.60 10.94 -2.88
CA PHE A 50 9.07 10.13 -3.98
C PHE A 50 8.20 10.56 -5.16
N THR A 51 8.69 11.55 -5.92
CA THR A 51 8.22 11.83 -7.27
C THR A 51 8.60 10.63 -8.13
N LEU A 52 7.94 9.50 -7.88
CA LEU A 52 7.97 8.36 -8.76
C LEU A 52 7.45 8.89 -10.08
N ALA A 53 8.35 8.95 -11.06
CA ALA A 53 7.96 9.29 -12.41
C ALA A 53 6.76 8.40 -12.77
N PRO A 54 5.63 8.98 -13.22
CA PRO A 54 4.50 8.18 -13.65
C PRO A 54 4.98 7.11 -14.64
N PRO A 55 4.52 5.85 -14.50
CA PRO A 55 4.95 4.79 -15.40
C PRO A 55 4.66 5.23 -16.84
N LYS A 56 5.67 5.16 -17.70
CA LYS A 56 5.50 5.55 -19.10
C LYS A 56 4.45 4.65 -19.74
N GLN A 57 3.54 5.25 -20.50
CA GLN A 57 2.49 4.49 -21.20
C GLN A 57 3.16 3.47 -22.14
N GLY A 58 2.73 2.21 -22.05
CA GLY A 58 3.27 1.10 -22.85
C GLY A 58 4.52 0.42 -22.28
N GLN A 59 5.12 0.91 -21.19
CA GLN A 59 6.26 0.24 -20.57
C GLN A 59 5.82 -1.11 -19.95
N PRO A 60 6.54 -2.22 -20.19
CA PRO A 60 6.21 -3.51 -19.60
C PRO A 60 6.28 -3.41 -18.09
N ARG A 61 5.23 -3.86 -17.41
CA ARG A 61 5.23 -3.89 -15.94
C ARG A 61 6.11 -5.06 -15.49
N PRO A 62 7.06 -4.86 -14.55
CA PRO A 62 7.90 -5.94 -14.04
C PRO A 62 7.13 -7.12 -13.44
N SER A 63 5.85 -6.93 -13.10
CA SER A 63 4.97 -7.93 -12.50
C SER A 63 4.30 -8.88 -13.51
N ASP A 64 4.38 -8.59 -14.81
CA ASP A 64 3.74 -9.43 -15.83
C ASP A 64 4.46 -10.78 -16.03
N ASP A 65 5.74 -10.87 -15.64
CA ASP A 65 6.56 -12.07 -15.78
C ASP A 65 6.74 -12.79 -14.44
N ASN A 66 6.32 -14.06 -14.38
CA ASN A 66 6.61 -14.92 -13.23
C ASN A 66 8.09 -15.33 -13.28
N VAL A 67 8.93 -14.70 -12.45
CA VAL A 67 10.38 -14.92 -12.36
C VAL A 67 10.75 -16.40 -12.25
N GLN A 68 9.90 -17.20 -11.60
CA GLN A 68 10.10 -18.65 -11.46
C GLN A 68 10.03 -19.36 -12.82
N GLN A 69 9.06 -19.00 -13.67
CA GLN A 69 8.93 -19.59 -15.01
C GLN A 69 10.08 -19.18 -15.93
N GLN A 70 10.52 -17.93 -15.85
CA GLN A 70 11.68 -17.46 -16.61
C GLN A 70 12.97 -18.15 -16.19
N ALA A 71 13.14 -18.43 -14.89
CA ALA A 71 14.25 -19.23 -14.39
C ALA A 71 14.18 -20.69 -14.86
N LEU A 72 12.99 -21.30 -14.87
CA LEU A 72 12.79 -22.66 -15.38
C LEU A 72 13.11 -22.76 -16.88
N ASP A 73 12.66 -21.80 -17.69
CA ASP A 73 12.99 -21.73 -19.13
C ASP A 73 14.50 -21.57 -19.36
N ALA A 74 15.19 -20.78 -18.53
CA ALA A 74 16.64 -20.62 -18.58
C ALA A 74 17.39 -21.89 -18.15
N LEU A 75 16.87 -22.64 -17.17
CA LEU A 75 17.49 -23.84 -16.62
C LEU A 75 17.30 -25.09 -17.50
N PHE A 76 16.10 -25.29 -18.04
CA PHE A 76 15.75 -26.47 -18.82
C PHE A 76 15.95 -26.30 -20.34
N GLY A 77 16.41 -25.13 -20.74
CA GLY A 77 16.81 -24.84 -22.11
C GLY A 77 15.67 -24.24 -22.93
N GLY A 78 16.04 -23.20 -23.67
CA GLY A 78 15.17 -22.49 -24.59
C GLY A 78 14.67 -23.37 -25.76
N PRO A 79 14.04 -22.73 -26.78
CA PRO A 79 13.11 -23.38 -27.70
C PRO A 79 13.64 -24.68 -28.29
N GLN A 80 12.83 -25.75 -28.15
CA GLN A 80 13.05 -27.05 -28.79
C GLN A 80 13.25 -26.89 -30.30
N ALA A 81 13.97 -27.85 -30.90
CA ALA A 81 14.17 -27.89 -32.35
C ALA A 81 12.81 -27.83 -33.06
N ARG A 82 12.64 -26.84 -33.94
CA ARG A 82 11.40 -26.60 -34.68
C ARG A 82 11.08 -27.80 -35.56
N SER A 83 9.81 -28.23 -35.56
CA SER A 83 9.36 -29.39 -36.34
C SER A 83 9.43 -29.12 -37.84
N ASP A 84 9.47 -30.18 -38.66
CA ASP A 84 9.57 -30.02 -40.11
C ASP A 84 8.32 -29.39 -40.73
N ILE A 85 7.16 -29.58 -40.10
CA ILE A 85 5.91 -28.90 -40.48
C ILE A 85 6.05 -27.39 -40.23
N GLU A 86 6.66 -26.98 -39.13
CA GLU A 86 6.85 -25.56 -38.83
C GLU A 86 7.82 -24.88 -39.79
N LYS A 87 8.85 -25.60 -40.25
CA LYS A 87 9.76 -25.12 -41.30
C LYS A 87 9.04 -25.02 -42.64
N SER A 88 8.15 -25.95 -42.98
CA SER A 88 7.41 -25.92 -44.24
C SER A 88 6.33 -24.84 -44.26
N THR A 89 5.66 -24.58 -43.13
CA THR A 89 4.74 -23.44 -43.03
C THR A 89 5.47 -22.11 -43.11
N LEU A 90 6.66 -22.01 -42.50
CA LEU A 90 7.51 -20.82 -42.62
C LEU A 90 8.00 -20.59 -44.06
N SER A 91 8.33 -21.66 -44.81
CA SER A 91 8.73 -21.52 -46.21
C SER A 91 7.56 -21.09 -47.12
N MET A 92 6.33 -21.51 -46.81
CA MET A 92 5.13 -21.05 -47.50
C MET A 92 4.74 -19.60 -47.16
N ALA A 93 5.10 -19.10 -45.98
CA ALA A 93 4.79 -17.74 -45.55
C ALA A 93 5.49 -16.64 -46.36
N GLY A 94 6.51 -16.99 -47.15
CA GLY A 94 7.23 -16.07 -48.02
C GLY A 94 8.34 -15.28 -47.32
N PRO A 95 9.06 -14.42 -48.06
CA PRO A 95 10.17 -13.63 -47.51
C PRO A 95 9.66 -12.56 -46.54
N SER A 96 10.41 -12.33 -45.46
CA SER A 96 10.15 -11.25 -44.52
C SER A 96 10.67 -9.90 -45.04
N ASP A 97 10.08 -8.81 -44.54
CA ASP A 97 10.57 -7.46 -44.82
C ASP A 97 12.02 -7.30 -44.31
N PRO A 98 12.95 -6.77 -45.12
CA PRO A 98 14.33 -6.51 -44.69
C PRO A 98 14.43 -5.67 -43.40
N ALA A 99 13.49 -4.75 -43.16
CA ALA A 99 13.49 -3.86 -42.00
C ALA A 99 12.89 -4.50 -40.73
N ILE A 100 12.31 -5.71 -40.81
CA ILE A 100 11.54 -6.27 -39.69
C ILE A 100 12.37 -6.45 -38.41
N ARG A 101 13.67 -6.74 -38.55
CA ARG A 101 14.56 -6.89 -37.39
C ARG A 101 14.87 -5.56 -36.70
N SER A 102 14.86 -4.47 -37.47
CA SER A 102 15.08 -3.11 -36.97
C SER A 102 13.82 -2.54 -36.32
N THR A 103 12.62 -2.92 -36.78
CA THR A 103 11.35 -2.43 -36.21
C THR A 103 10.89 -3.24 -35.01
N VAL A 104 11.04 -4.57 -35.04
CA VAL A 104 10.63 -5.45 -33.93
C VAL A 104 11.66 -5.46 -32.79
N GLY A 105 12.94 -5.25 -33.12
CA GLY A 105 14.05 -5.21 -32.15
C GLY A 105 14.47 -3.81 -31.74
N ASP A 106 13.72 -2.77 -32.09
CA ASP A 106 14.02 -1.39 -31.73
C ASP A 106 14.06 -1.22 -30.20
N PRO A 107 15.17 -0.75 -29.60
CA PRO A 107 15.27 -0.54 -28.16
C PRO A 107 14.26 0.48 -27.60
N GLY A 108 13.72 1.37 -28.46
CA GLY A 108 12.67 2.32 -28.10
C GLY A 108 11.27 1.71 -28.05
N THR A 109 11.10 0.50 -28.58
CA THR A 109 9.81 -0.18 -28.65
C THR A 109 9.65 -1.17 -27.50
N TYR A 110 8.67 -0.90 -26.65
CA TYR A 110 8.34 -1.78 -25.54
C TYR A 110 7.58 -3.02 -26.03
N THR A 111 8.17 -4.20 -25.87
CA THR A 111 7.51 -5.48 -26.18
C THR A 111 7.14 -6.22 -24.89
N VAL A 112 5.99 -6.89 -24.87
CA VAL A 112 5.56 -7.73 -23.75
C VAL A 112 5.35 -9.17 -24.23
N ALA A 113 5.97 -10.13 -23.55
CA ALA A 113 5.84 -11.54 -23.89
C ALA A 113 4.47 -12.10 -23.42
N LYS A 114 3.48 -12.09 -24.30
CA LYS A 114 2.14 -12.63 -24.00
C LYS A 114 1.95 -14.11 -24.36
N GLY A 115 3.04 -14.85 -24.59
CA GLY A 115 2.99 -16.24 -25.04
C GLY A 115 2.18 -17.17 -24.12
N GLN A 116 2.26 -16.98 -22.79
CA GLN A 116 1.44 -17.74 -21.84
C GLN A 116 -0.05 -17.42 -21.97
N VAL A 117 -0.39 -16.14 -22.14
CA VAL A 117 -1.78 -15.69 -22.36
C VAL A 117 -2.30 -16.25 -23.68
N THR A 118 -1.51 -16.17 -24.76
CA THR A 118 -1.87 -16.75 -26.06
C THR A 118 -2.10 -18.26 -25.95
N ARG A 119 -1.23 -18.99 -25.25
CA ARG A 119 -1.41 -20.43 -25.03
C ARG A 119 -2.65 -20.74 -24.20
N ALA A 120 -2.93 -19.95 -23.17
CA ALA A 120 -4.14 -20.09 -22.36
C ALA A 120 -5.41 -19.86 -23.19
N ILE A 121 -5.41 -18.87 -24.08
CA ILE A 121 -6.53 -18.61 -25.01
C ILE A 121 -6.70 -19.76 -26.00
N LEU A 122 -5.62 -20.25 -26.60
CA LEU A 122 -5.67 -21.36 -27.56
C LEU A 122 -6.15 -22.67 -26.92
N ALA A 123 -5.89 -22.86 -25.62
CA ALA A 123 -6.34 -24.02 -24.87
C ALA A 123 -7.71 -23.82 -24.19
N ALA A 124 -8.28 -22.61 -24.27
CA ALA A 124 -9.56 -22.31 -23.65
C ALA A 124 -10.70 -23.02 -24.43
N PRO A 125 -11.67 -23.63 -23.73
CA PRO A 125 -12.89 -24.11 -24.38
C PRO A 125 -13.67 -22.96 -25.01
N GLU A 126 -14.26 -23.21 -26.18
CA GLU A 126 -15.15 -22.27 -26.85
C GLU A 126 -16.41 -22.04 -26.00
N GLY A 127 -16.74 -20.79 -25.69
CA GLY A 127 -17.94 -20.44 -24.95
C GLY A 127 -18.06 -18.95 -24.69
N ASP A 128 -19.28 -18.47 -24.50
CA ASP A 128 -19.52 -17.08 -24.15
C ASP A 128 -18.89 -16.83 -22.77
N GLY A 129 -17.86 -15.98 -22.72
CA GLY A 129 -17.22 -15.60 -21.46
C GLY A 129 -18.25 -15.10 -20.45
N ARG A 130 -17.98 -15.22 -19.15
CA ARG A 130 -18.92 -14.84 -18.07
C ARG A 130 -19.48 -13.42 -18.18
N ASP A 131 -18.78 -12.54 -18.89
CA ASP A 131 -19.14 -11.13 -19.09
C ASP A 131 -19.71 -10.82 -20.49
N ALA A 132 -19.81 -11.81 -21.39
CA ALA A 132 -20.25 -11.64 -22.78
C ALA A 132 -21.74 -11.94 -23.01
N GLN A 133 -22.57 -11.90 -21.97
CA GLN A 133 -24.02 -12.07 -22.11
C GLN A 133 -24.72 -10.71 -22.08
N THR A 134 -25.21 -10.27 -23.25
CA THR A 134 -26.20 -9.19 -23.32
C THR A 134 -27.57 -9.84 -23.54
N THR A 135 -28.41 -9.78 -22.51
CA THR A 135 -29.84 -10.07 -22.67
C THR A 135 -30.51 -8.79 -23.18
N ILE A 136 -31.16 -8.86 -24.33
CA ILE A 136 -32.06 -7.82 -24.78
C ILE A 136 -33.43 -8.21 -24.24
N GLU A 137 -33.77 -7.73 -23.04
CA GLU A 137 -35.14 -7.83 -22.54
C GLU A 137 -36.01 -6.83 -23.31
N GLY A 138 -37.06 -7.34 -23.95
CA GLY A 138 -38.08 -6.57 -24.66
C GLY A 138 -39.30 -6.27 -23.80
#